data_AF-A0A3M0WGZ9-F1
#
_entry.id   AF-A0A3M0WGZ9-F1
#
_cell.length_a   1.000
_cell.length_b   1.000
_cell.length_c   1.000
_cell.angle_alpha   90.00
_cell.angle_beta   90.00
_cell.angle_gamma   90.00
#
_symmetry.space_group_name_H-M   'P 1'
#
loop_
_entity.id
_entity.type
_entity.pdbx_description
1 polymer ?
#
loop_
_entity_poly.entity_id
_entity_poly.type
_entity_poly.pdbx_seq_one_letter_code
_entity_poly.pdbx_strand_id
1 'polypeptide(L)'
;MEKLFLYYILFFIIGIGAGAFYFQNLWKSISQHKTDKGKLIFSSFLRFPVPIIAAILGGFFAGVGGIIAVIAGFSVFQIYYLIKKGSQLKKDLEEYAKQLEEENKNGTDT
;
A
#
# COMPACT_ATOMS: atom_id res chain seq x y z
N MET A 1 -6.36 31.08 10.59
CA MET A 1 -5.31 30.45 9.75
C MET A 1 -4.72 29.21 10.45
N GLU A 2 -4.18 29.33 11.66
CA GLU A 2 -3.55 28.20 12.39
C GLU A 2 -4.46 26.99 12.64
N LYS A 3 -5.72 27.22 13.04
CA LYS A 3 -6.70 26.13 13.25
C LYS A 3 -6.98 25.34 11.96
N LEU A 4 -6.98 26.02 10.81
CA LEU A 4 -7.23 25.40 9.49
C LEU A 4 -6.05 24.51 9.08
N PHE A 5 -4.83 24.96 9.36
CA PHE A 5 -3.61 24.21 9.12
C PHE A 5 -3.54 22.92 9.95
N LEU A 6 -3.94 22.99 11.23
CA LEU A 6 -4.06 21.80 12.09
C LEU A 6 -5.06 20.77 11.53
N TYR A 7 -6.19 21.20 10.99
CA TYR A 7 -7.13 20.28 10.32
C TYR A 7 -6.50 19.62 9.09
N TYR A 8 -5.75 20.35 8.27
CA TYR A 8 -5.07 19.75 7.12
C TYR A 8 -4.02 18.71 7.52
N ILE A 9 -3.23 18.97 8.56
CA ILE A 9 -2.28 17.98 9.10
C ILE A 9 -3.04 16.74 9.60
N LEU A 10 -4.14 16.94 10.34
CA LEU A 10 -4.95 15.82 10.83
C LEU A 10 -5.49 14.96 9.68
N PHE A 11 -6.06 15.60 8.65
CA PHE A 11 -6.58 14.89 7.48
C PHE A 11 -5.48 14.24 6.64
N PHE A 12 -4.28 14.82 6.59
CA PHE A 12 -3.12 14.18 6.00
C PHE A 12 -2.73 12.89 6.73
N ILE A 13 -2.70 12.92 8.08
CA ILE A 13 -2.45 11.72 8.89
C ILE A 13 -3.54 10.66 8.69
N ILE A 14 -4.81 11.08 8.60
CA ILE A 14 -5.93 10.19 8.26
C ILE A 14 -5.71 9.55 6.87
N GLY A 15 -5.26 10.33 5.88
CA GLY A 15 -4.89 9.82 4.56
C GLY A 15 -3.79 8.76 4.62
N ILE A 16 -2.74 8.98 5.41
CA ILE A 16 -1.69 7.98 5.64
C ILE A 16 -2.29 6.71 6.27
N GLY A 17 -3.15 6.85 7.28
CA GLY A 17 -3.82 5.72 7.95
C GLY A 17 -4.69 4.91 6.99
N ALA A 18 -5.48 5.58 6.15
CA ALA A 18 -6.28 4.95 5.11
C ALA A 18 -5.40 4.21 4.09
N GLY A 19 -4.29 4.81 3.68
CA GLY A 19 -3.28 4.17 2.83
C GLY A 19 -2.69 2.91 3.49
N ALA A 20 -2.29 3.00 4.75
CA ALA A 20 -1.76 1.88 5.52
C ALA A 20 -2.75 0.72 5.57
N PHE A 21 -4.00 1.00 5.92
CA PHE A 21 -5.06 0.00 5.94
C PHE A 21 -5.28 -0.63 4.55
N TYR A 22 -5.37 0.19 3.49
CA TYR A 22 -5.63 -0.29 2.13
C TYR A 22 -4.50 -1.20 1.62
N PHE A 23 -3.27 -0.70 1.61
CA PHE A 23 -2.14 -1.39 0.96
C PHE A 23 -1.62 -2.58 1.76
N GLN A 24 -1.63 -2.54 3.10
CA GLN A 24 -1.25 -3.71 3.90
C GLN A 24 -2.18 -4.89 3.65
N ASN A 25 -3.49 -4.63 3.63
CA ASN A 25 -4.48 -5.66 3.31
C ASN A 25 -4.36 -6.10 1.84
N LEU A 26 -4.09 -5.18 0.91
CA LEU A 26 -3.89 -5.50 -0.50
C LEU A 26 -2.80 -6.56 -0.68
N TRP A 27 -1.64 -6.34 -0.07
CA TRP A 27 -0.54 -7.30 -0.16
C TRP A 27 -0.85 -8.65 0.47
N LYS A 28 -1.55 -8.67 1.62
CA LYS A 28 -2.01 -9.92 2.23
C LYS A 28 -2.92 -10.71 1.27
N SER A 29 -3.77 -10.00 0.53
CA SER A 29 -4.62 -10.62 -0.50
C SER A 29 -3.83 -11.11 -1.70
N ILE A 30 -2.82 -10.35 -2.16
CA ILE A 30 -1.92 -10.74 -3.25
C ILE A 30 -1.16 -12.02 -2.86
N SER A 31 -0.65 -12.10 -1.63
CA SER A 31 0.11 -13.27 -1.18
C SER A 31 -0.76 -14.52 -1.02
N GLN A 32 -2.03 -14.37 -0.64
CA GLN A 32 -2.97 -15.48 -0.42
C GLN A 32 -3.66 -15.97 -1.70
N HIS A 33 -3.85 -15.11 -2.70
CA HIS A 33 -4.66 -15.40 -3.89
C HIS A 33 -3.87 -15.23 -5.19
N LYS A 34 -2.57 -15.55 -5.19
CA LYS A 34 -1.65 -15.38 -6.33
C LYS A 34 -2.22 -15.85 -7.68
N THR A 35 -3.06 -16.88 -7.69
CA THR A 35 -3.64 -17.51 -8.88
C THR A 35 -5.08 -17.09 -9.21
N ASP A 36 -5.82 -16.47 -8.28
CA ASP A 36 -7.24 -16.12 -8.46
C ASP A 36 -7.44 -14.60 -8.58
N LYS A 37 -7.36 -14.11 -9.82
CA LYS A 37 -7.53 -12.69 -10.16
C LYS A 37 -8.90 -12.15 -9.74
N GLY A 38 -9.95 -12.98 -9.75
CA GLY A 38 -11.30 -12.56 -9.37
C GLY A 38 -11.40 -12.23 -7.88
N LYS A 39 -10.85 -13.11 -7.04
CA LYS A 39 -10.76 -12.87 -5.58
C LYS A 39 -9.87 -11.68 -5.24
N LEU A 40 -8.81 -11.46 -6.01
CA LEU A 40 -7.94 -10.29 -5.86
C LEU A 40 -8.68 -8.97 -6.12
N ILE A 41 -9.44 -8.90 -7.21
CA ILE A 41 -10.21 -7.71 -7.61
C ILE A 41 -11.34 -7.45 -6.61
N PHE A 42 -12.08 -8.48 -6.21
CA PHE A 42 -13.16 -8.35 -5.23
C PHE A 42 -12.66 -7.88 -3.85
N SER A 43 -11.55 -8.45 -3.39
CA SER A 43 -10.87 -8.06 -2.14
C SER A 43 -10.39 -6.60 -2.19
N SER A 44 -9.92 -6.13 -3.34
CA SER A 44 -9.54 -4.73 -3.55
C SER A 44 -10.77 -3.81 -3.55
N PHE A 45 -11.86 -4.23 -4.19
CA PHE A 45 -13.12 -3.49 -4.25
C PHE A 45 -13.74 -3.28 -2.86
N LEU A 46 -13.70 -4.28 -1.98
CA LEU A 46 -14.20 -4.17 -0.60
C LEU A 46 -13.44 -3.14 0.26
N ARG A 47 -12.21 -2.78 -0.13
CA ARG A 47 -11.33 -1.88 0.64
C ARG A 47 -11.29 -0.47 0.08
N PHE A 48 -11.70 -0.30 -1.17
CA PHE A 48 -11.80 0.99 -1.85
C PHE A 48 -12.72 2.01 -1.15
N PRO A 49 -13.80 1.62 -0.43
CA PRO A 49 -14.61 2.58 0.31
C PRO A 49 -13.85 3.33 1.41
N VAL A 50 -12.81 2.74 2.01
CA VAL A 50 -12.07 3.37 3.13
C VAL A 50 -11.40 4.69 2.74
N PRO A 51 -10.56 4.77 1.69
CA PRO A 51 -10.00 6.04 1.24
C PRO A 51 -11.06 7.02 0.73
N ILE A 52 -12.17 6.54 0.15
CA ILE A 52 -13.28 7.41 -0.26
C ILE A 52 -13.95 8.07 0.95
N ILE A 53 -14.29 7.28 1.97
CA ILE A 53 -14.92 7.78 3.21
C ILE A 53 -13.98 8.79 3.88
N ALA A 54 -12.68 8.50 3.94
CA ALA A 54 -11.69 9.44 4.47
C ALA A 54 -11.68 10.78 3.71
N ALA A 55 -11.73 10.75 2.38
CA ALA A 55 -11.78 11.96 1.55
C ALA A 55 -13.08 12.74 1.73
N ILE A 56 -14.23 12.05 1.83
CA ILE A 56 -15.54 12.68 2.09
C ILE A 56 -15.52 13.39 3.45
N LEU A 57 -14.96 12.76 4.49
CA LEU A 57 -14.81 13.38 5.81
C LEU A 57 -13.90 14.62 5.74
N GLY A 58 -12.77 14.53 5.04
CA GLY A 58 -11.90 15.69 4.79
C GLY A 58 -12.64 16.84 4.11
N GLY A 59 -13.46 16.54 3.10
CA GLY A 59 -14.32 17.49 2.41
C GLY A 59 -15.36 18.16 3.30
N PHE A 60 -16.01 17.37 4.16
CA PHE A 60 -17.05 17.85 5.05
C PHE A 60 -16.52 18.83 6.12
N PHE A 61 -15.35 18.55 6.70
CA PHE A 61 -14.80 19.34 7.80
C PHE A 61 -13.85 20.46 7.38
N ALA A 62 -13.14 20.30 6.26
CA ALA A 62 -12.08 21.23 5.83
C ALA A 62 -12.17 21.60 4.34
N GLY A 63 -13.31 21.32 3.69
CA GLY A 63 -13.56 21.65 2.29
C GLY A 63 -12.59 20.95 1.33
N VAL A 64 -12.36 21.58 0.18
CA VAL A 64 -11.45 21.05 -0.85
C VAL A 64 -10.03 20.83 -0.31
N GLY A 65 -9.56 21.70 0.60
CA GLY A 65 -8.25 21.55 1.24
C GLY A 65 -8.12 20.28 2.07
N GLY A 66 -9.18 19.87 2.77
CA GLY A 66 -9.23 18.61 3.50
C GLY A 66 -9.17 17.39 2.57
N ILE A 67 -9.90 17.42 1.45
CA ILE A 67 -9.84 16.36 0.43
C ILE A 67 -8.42 16.20 -0.11
N ILE A 68 -7.78 17.32 -0.48
CA ILE A 68 -6.40 17.32 -0.98
C ILE A 68 -5.43 16.78 0.07
N ALA A 69 -5.58 17.16 1.34
CA ALA A 69 -4.74 16.66 2.43
C ALA A 69 -4.85 15.14 2.59
N VAL A 70 -6.06 14.58 2.57
CA VAL A 70 -6.27 13.11 2.62
C VAL A 70 -5.61 12.42 1.43
N ILE A 71 -5.84 12.92 0.20
CA ILE A 71 -5.26 12.35 -1.02
C ILE A 71 -3.73 12.40 -0.98
N ALA A 72 -3.15 13.51 -0.51
CA ALA A 72 -1.71 13.66 -0.37
C ALA A 72 -1.15 12.63 0.63
N GLY A 73 -1.76 12.50 1.81
CA GLY A 73 -1.34 11.52 2.81
C GLY A 73 -1.43 10.08 2.31
N PHE A 74 -2.53 9.74 1.63
CA PHE A 74 -2.72 8.44 1.00
C PHE A 74 -1.64 8.15 -0.06
N SER A 75 -1.34 9.14 -0.90
CA SER A 75 -0.36 9.01 -1.99
C SER A 75 1.07 8.85 -1.46
N VAL A 76 1.43 9.59 -0.40
CA VAL A 76 2.73 9.43 0.28
C VAL A 76 2.89 8.01 0.80
N PHE A 77 1.86 7.47 1.45
CA PHE A 77 1.90 6.09 1.93
C PHE A 77 1.96 5.08 0.77
N GLN A 78 1.21 5.31 -0.32
CA GLN A 78 1.26 4.48 -1.52
C GLN A 78 2.67 4.38 -2.08
N ILE A 79 3.36 5.51 -2.26
CA ILE A 79 4.73 5.55 -2.77
C ILE A 79 5.68 4.81 -1.84
N TYR A 80 5.63 5.12 -0.53
CA TYR A 80 6.42 4.41 0.48
C TYR A 80 6.20 2.89 0.43
N TYR A 81 4.94 2.47 0.32
CA TYR A 81 4.57 1.07 0.30
C TYR A 81 5.10 0.33 -0.93
N LEU A 82 4.95 0.94 -2.11
CA LEU A 82 5.44 0.39 -3.38
C LEU A 82 6.97 0.24 -3.36
N ILE A 83 7.70 1.24 -2.85
CA ILE A 83 9.17 1.16 -2.69
C ILE A 83 9.54 0.01 -1.75
N LYS A 84 8.87 -0.09 -0.60
CA LYS A 84 9.13 -1.14 0.39
C LYS A 84 8.91 -2.54 -0.19
N LYS A 85 7.80 -2.75 -0.90
CA LYS A 85 7.46 -4.06 -1.50
C LYS A 85 8.27 -4.38 -2.74
N GLY A 86 8.61 -3.38 -3.56
CA GLY A 86 9.54 -3.56 -4.67
C GLY A 86 10.93 -3.98 -4.20
N SER A 87 11.45 -3.35 -3.14
CA SER A 87 12.74 -3.73 -2.55
C SER A 87 12.70 -5.13 -1.93
N GLN A 88 11.61 -5.50 -1.27
CA GLN A 88 11.43 -6.85 -0.73
C GLN A 88 11.45 -7.90 -1.85
N LEU A 89 10.66 -7.69 -2.91
CA LEU A 89 10.60 -8.62 -4.05
C LEU A 89 11.95 -8.79 -4.74
N LYS A 90 12.72 -7.71 -4.88
CA LYS A 90 14.07 -7.76 -5.46
C LYS A 90 15.00 -8.66 -4.63
N LYS A 91 14.96 -8.54 -3.30
CA LYS A 91 15.77 -9.38 -2.40
C LYS A 91 15.35 -10.85 -2.48
N ASP A 92 14.05 -11.13 -2.46
CA ASP A 92 13.52 -12.49 -2.54
C ASP A 92 13.96 -13.17 -3.86
N LEU A 93 14.03 -12.42 -4.98
CA LEU A 93 14.51 -12.91 -6.27
C LEU A 93 16.02 -13.17 -6.29
N GLU A 94 16.82 -12.25 -5.73
CA GLU A 94 18.28 -12.43 -5.63
C GLU A 94 18.65 -13.63 -4.76
N GLU A 95 17.91 -13.86 -3.67
CA GLU A 95 18.11 -15.01 -2.80
C GLU A 95 17.70 -16.33 -3.48
N TYR A 96 16.56 -16.34 -4.17
CA TYR A 96 16.13 -17.51 -4.96
C TYR A 96 17.11 -17.86 -6.08
N ALA A 97 17.66 -16.86 -6.78
CA ALA A 97 18.67 -17.08 -7.81
C ALA A 97 19.97 -17.68 -7.24
N LYS A 98 20.42 -17.22 -6.07
CA LYS A 98 21.60 -17.78 -5.40
C LYS A 98 21.38 -19.24 -4.97
N GLN A 99 20.21 -19.56 -4.43
CA GLN A 99 19.86 -20.93 -4.06
C GLN A 99 19.92 -21.87 -5.27
N LEU A 100 19.39 -21.44 -6.42
CA LEU A 100 19.48 -22.22 -7.66
C LEU A 100 20.91 -22.39 -8.18
N GLU A 101 21.77 -21.40 -8.03
CA GLU A 101 23.19 -21.51 -8.39
C GLU A 101 23.95 -22.48 -7.46
N GLU A 102 23.64 -22.47 -6.17
CA GLU A 102 24.24 -23.38 -5.18
C GLU A 102 23.76 -24.82 -5.37
N GLU A 103 22.47 -25.04 -5.64
CA GLU A 103 21.92 -26.37 -5.96
C GLU A 103 22.53 -26.94 -7.25
N ASN A 104 22.71 -26.12 -8.30
CA ASN A 104 23.35 -26.57 -9.53
C ASN A 104 24.85 -26.89 -9.34
N LYS A 105 25.56 -26.14 -8.50
CA LYS A 105 26.98 -26.42 -8.22
C LYS A 105 27.16 -27.70 -7.40
N ASN A 106 26.28 -27.98 -6.44
CA ASN A 106 26.36 -29.19 -5.61
C ASN A 106 25.81 -30.46 -6.29
N GLY A 107 24.99 -30.33 -7.34
CA GLY A 107 24.48 -31.47 -8.11
C GLY A 107 25.43 -32.02 -9.19
N THR A 108 26.63 -31.44 -9.38
CA THR A 108 27.56 -31.83 -10.45
C THR A 108 28.72 -32.74 -9.97
N ASP A 109 28.74 -33.12 -8.67
CA ASP A 109 29.81 -33.95 -8.07
C ASP A 109 29.41 -35.43 -7.80
N THR A 110 28.40 -35.95 -8.51
CA THR A 110 28.06 -37.39 -8.56
C THR A 110 27.89 -37.86 -9.99
#